data_AF-A0A817Z057-F1
#
_entry.id   AF-A0A817Z057-F1
#
_cell.length_a   1.000
_cell.length_b   1.000
_cell.length_c   1.000
_cell.angle_alpha   90.00
_cell.angle_beta   90.00
_cell.angle_gamma   90.00
#
_symmetry.space_group_name_H-M   'P 1'
#
loop_
_entity.id
_entity.type
_entity.pdbx_description
1 polymer ?
#
loop_
_entity_poly.entity_id
_entity_poly.type
_entity_poly.pdbx_seq_one_letter_code
_entity_poly.pdbx_strand_id
1 'polypeptide(L)'
;MQELQTEFEKLDLNGIDKPRQTRFLRSQQDLKQKMEEIVVTSSVAIEDNNVDIQEDLDPFEMMEAVNILERLSKDFFDKIESKQWKDRKEVLDDLLTLLTQNPKPTSDSDYTELVKVLKKIVAKDSNVPVVLVAAKCLTALAKGLRKTFKNYAVGIIEVCLDRCREKKTNVIEVLREACEAAYPGVIKRNAVANDQR
;
A
#
# COMPACT_ATOMS: atom_id res chain seq x y z
N MET A 1 -20.26 -31.63 6.51
CA MET A 1 -19.29 -32.72 6.80
C MET A 1 -18.99 -33.51 5.53
N GLN A 2 -19.98 -34.13 4.87
CA GLN A 2 -19.73 -34.88 3.63
C GLN A 2 -19.20 -34.02 2.47
N GLU A 3 -19.72 -32.81 2.25
CA GLU A 3 -19.24 -31.92 1.17
C GLU A 3 -17.77 -31.53 1.34
N LEU A 4 -17.32 -31.30 2.58
CA LEU A 4 -15.92 -31.01 2.91
C LEU A 4 -15.01 -32.22 2.65
N GLN A 5 -15.50 -33.43 2.91
CA GLN A 5 -14.76 -34.66 2.64
C GLN A 5 -14.53 -34.83 1.13
N THR A 6 -15.57 -34.58 0.34
CA THR A 6 -15.53 -34.70 -1.12
C THR A 6 -14.64 -33.63 -1.78
N GLU A 7 -14.56 -32.43 -1.22
CA GLU A 7 -13.60 -31.41 -1.67
C GLU A 7 -12.16 -31.78 -1.31
N PHE A 8 -11.93 -32.37 -0.13
CA PHE A 8 -10.60 -32.78 0.30
C PHE A 8 -10.04 -33.96 -0.50
N GLU A 9 -10.90 -34.89 -0.95
CA GLU A 9 -10.52 -36.00 -1.83
C GLU A 9 -10.18 -35.58 -3.27
N LYS A 10 -10.65 -34.40 -3.71
CA LYS A 10 -10.31 -33.83 -5.03
C LYS A 10 -8.94 -33.16 -5.06
N LEU A 11 -8.34 -32.86 -3.90
CA LEU A 11 -6.96 -32.39 -3.82
C LEU A 11 -6.03 -33.58 -4.04
N ASP A 12 -5.54 -33.67 -5.27
CA ASP A 12 -4.80 -34.82 -5.78
C ASP A 12 -3.49 -35.04 -4.98
N LEU A 13 -3.40 -36.14 -4.23
CA LEU A 13 -2.24 -36.53 -3.41
C LEU A 13 -0.98 -36.89 -4.24
N ASN A 14 -1.06 -36.76 -5.57
CA ASN A 14 0.02 -37.03 -6.53
C ASN A 14 0.98 -35.86 -6.75
N GLY A 15 0.98 -34.87 -5.85
CA GLY A 15 2.14 -34.00 -5.62
C GLY A 15 2.09 -32.62 -6.27
N ILE A 16 0.96 -32.22 -6.85
CA ILE A 16 0.74 -30.85 -7.31
C ILE A 16 0.51 -29.90 -6.11
N ASP A 17 -0.16 -30.38 -5.05
CA ASP A 17 -0.50 -29.58 -3.86
C ASP A 17 0.34 -29.86 -2.60
N LYS A 18 1.41 -30.67 -2.69
CA LYS A 18 2.35 -30.80 -1.56
C LYS A 18 3.21 -29.53 -1.50
N PRO A 19 3.34 -28.86 -0.34
CA PRO A 19 4.15 -27.64 -0.23
C PRO A 19 5.60 -27.94 -0.66
N ARG A 20 6.03 -27.33 -1.77
CA ARG A 20 7.37 -27.52 -2.32
C ARG A 20 8.32 -26.42 -1.82
N GLN A 21 9.54 -26.80 -1.47
CA GLN A 21 10.57 -25.87 -1.02
C GLN A 21 10.94 -24.91 -2.16
N THR A 22 10.75 -23.60 -1.95
CA THR A 22 11.01 -22.56 -2.96
C THR A 22 12.45 -22.04 -2.95
N ARG A 23 13.25 -22.37 -1.92
CA ARG A 23 14.63 -21.89 -1.76
C ARG A 23 15.60 -23.03 -1.45
N PHE A 24 16.59 -23.21 -2.33
CA PHE A 24 17.65 -24.21 -2.20
C PHE A 24 18.96 -23.58 -1.73
N LEU A 25 19.72 -24.31 -0.90
CA LEU A 25 21.09 -23.96 -0.54
C LEU A 25 22.04 -24.26 -1.72
N ARG A 26 23.23 -23.64 -1.72
CA ARG A 26 24.21 -23.80 -2.81
C ARG A 26 24.69 -25.26 -2.99
N SER A 27 24.69 -26.06 -1.92
CA SER A 27 24.98 -27.49 -1.96
C SER A 27 23.83 -28.36 -2.48
N GLN A 28 22.65 -27.78 -2.72
CA GLN A 28 21.43 -28.48 -3.15
C GLN A 28 20.99 -28.04 -4.57
N GLN A 29 21.91 -27.49 -5.37
CA GLN A 29 21.60 -27.01 -6.73
C GLN A 29 21.17 -28.14 -7.67
N ASP A 30 21.72 -29.34 -7.50
CA ASP A 30 21.34 -30.52 -8.30
C ASP A 30 19.88 -30.96 -8.02
N LEU A 31 19.40 -30.79 -6.77
CA LEU A 31 18.01 -31.06 -6.41
C LEU A 31 17.06 -30.05 -7.04
N LYS A 32 17.50 -28.78 -7.15
CA LYS A 32 16.75 -27.73 -7.84
C LYS A 32 16.56 -28.07 -9.32
N GLN A 33 17.64 -28.43 -10.03
CA GLN A 33 17.59 -28.79 -11.46
C GLN A 33 16.68 -29.99 -11.71
N LYS A 34 16.81 -31.05 -10.91
CA LYS A 34 15.98 -32.24 -11.04
C LYS A 34 14.50 -31.97 -10.78
N MET A 35 14.19 -31.06 -9.85
CA MET A 35 12.81 -30.64 -9.57
C MET A 35 12.23 -29.77 -10.68
N GLU A 36 13.04 -28.91 -11.31
CA GLU A 36 12.66 -28.10 -12.47
C GLU A 36 12.42 -28.96 -13.73
N GLU A 37 13.26 -29.97 -13.97
CA GLU A 37 13.07 -30.94 -15.08
C GLU A 37 11.76 -31.74 -14.95
N ILE A 38 11.40 -32.15 -13.72
CA ILE A 38 10.13 -32.84 -13.46
C ILE A 38 8.94 -31.93 -13.75
N VAL A 39 9.01 -30.65 -13.38
CA VAL A 39 7.95 -29.67 -13.69
C VAL A 39 7.80 -29.51 -15.21
N VAL A 40 8.90 -29.34 -15.95
CA VAL A 40 8.87 -29.20 -17.41
C VAL A 40 8.29 -30.44 -18.10
N THR A 41 8.59 -31.64 -17.61
CA THR A 41 8.11 -32.90 -18.22
C THR A 41 6.62 -33.14 -17.94
N SER A 42 6.11 -32.72 -16.78
CA SER A 42 4.69 -32.81 -16.44
C SER A 42 3.81 -31.76 -17.16
N SER A 43 4.41 -30.70 -17.70
CA SER A 43 3.68 -29.63 -18.42
C SER A 43 3.32 -29.97 -19.88
N VAL A 44 3.76 -31.11 -20.43
CA VAL A 44 3.54 -31.46 -21.86
C VAL A 44 2.24 -32.26 -22.08
N ALA A 45 1.50 -32.63 -21.04
CA ALA A 45 0.26 -33.41 -21.13
C ALA A 45 -0.99 -32.63 -20.65
N ILE A 46 -1.14 -31.37 -21.08
CA ILE A 46 -2.38 -30.62 -20.89
C ILE A 46 -2.87 -30.15 -22.26
N GLU A 47 -3.95 -30.77 -22.71
CA GLU A 47 -4.74 -30.31 -23.85
C GLU A 47 -5.19 -28.86 -23.63
N ASP A 48 -5.07 -28.11 -24.72
CA ASP A 48 -5.55 -26.77 -25.03
C ASP A 48 -6.76 -26.29 -24.18
N ASN A 49 -6.48 -25.87 -22.95
CA ASN A 49 -7.38 -25.04 -22.18
C ASN A 49 -6.91 -23.60 -22.40
N ASN A 50 -7.46 -22.99 -23.45
CA ASN A 50 -7.54 -21.55 -23.59
C ASN A 50 -8.33 -21.00 -22.39
N VAL A 51 -7.66 -20.89 -21.24
CA VAL A 51 -8.14 -20.11 -20.12
C VAL A 51 -8.07 -18.68 -20.61
N ASP A 52 -9.22 -18.15 -21.00
CA ASP A 52 -9.44 -16.74 -21.25
C ASP A 52 -8.85 -15.97 -20.06
N ILE A 53 -7.63 -15.45 -20.22
CA ILE A 53 -7.00 -14.55 -19.25
C ILE A 53 -7.81 -13.26 -19.39
N GLN A 54 -8.98 -13.22 -18.77
CA GLN A 54 -9.63 -11.96 -18.48
C GLN A 54 -8.65 -11.22 -17.58
N GLU A 55 -7.93 -10.26 -18.16
CA GLU A 55 -7.20 -9.28 -17.39
C GLU A 55 -8.22 -8.63 -16.46
N ASP A 56 -8.24 -9.04 -15.19
CA ASP A 56 -8.98 -8.37 -14.13
C ASP A 56 -8.38 -6.96 -14.01
N LEU A 57 -8.90 -6.04 -14.83
CA LEU A 57 -8.46 -4.65 -14.86
C LEU A 57 -8.72 -4.04 -13.48
N ASP A 58 -7.66 -3.62 -12.79
CA ASP A 58 -7.75 -3.00 -11.46
C ASP A 58 -8.66 -1.75 -11.56
N PRO A 59 -9.79 -1.69 -10.81
CA PRO A 59 -10.70 -0.55 -10.81
C PRO A 59 -10.01 0.79 -10.55
N PHE A 60 -8.88 0.79 -9.83
CA PHE A 60 -8.09 2.00 -9.61
C PHE A 60 -7.38 2.52 -10.85
N GLU A 61 -6.92 1.63 -11.74
CA GLU A 61 -6.26 2.02 -12.97
C GLU A 61 -7.24 2.71 -13.93
N MET A 62 -8.53 2.34 -13.86
CA MET A 62 -9.63 2.99 -14.59
C MET A 62 -10.03 4.37 -14.04
N MET A 63 -9.65 4.71 -12.81
CA MET A 63 -9.98 6.02 -12.23
C MET A 63 -9.17 7.14 -12.89
N GLU A 64 -9.79 8.30 -13.04
CA GLU A 64 -9.11 9.51 -13.48
C GLU A 64 -8.17 10.03 -12.38
N ALA A 65 -6.95 10.37 -12.77
CA ALA A 65 -5.98 10.97 -11.88
C ALA A 65 -6.28 12.46 -11.68
N VAL A 66 -6.29 12.92 -10.43
CA VAL A 66 -6.66 14.30 -10.09
C VAL A 66 -5.47 15.05 -9.47
N ASN A 67 -5.19 16.25 -9.95
CA ASN A 67 -4.25 17.15 -9.29
C ASN A 67 -4.86 17.74 -8.02
N ILE A 68 -4.52 17.16 -6.87
CA ILE A 68 -4.98 17.60 -5.56
C ILE A 68 -4.45 19.00 -5.21
N LEU A 69 -3.24 19.36 -5.64
CA LEU A 69 -2.60 20.64 -5.26
C LEU A 69 -3.31 21.84 -5.90
N GLU A 70 -3.82 21.69 -7.12
CA GLU A 70 -4.60 22.73 -7.80
C GLU A 70 -6.00 22.92 -7.20
N ARG A 71 -6.51 21.91 -6.48
CA ARG A 71 -7.79 21.96 -5.79
C ARG A 71 -7.69 22.40 -4.33
N LEU A 72 -6.48 22.63 -3.83
CA LEU A 72 -6.27 23.22 -2.51
C LEU A 72 -6.81 24.64 -2.47
N SER A 73 -7.34 25.03 -1.31
CA SER A 73 -7.69 26.43 -1.07
C SER A 73 -6.42 27.29 -1.06
N LYS A 74 -6.52 28.53 -1.55
CA LYS A 74 -5.36 29.43 -1.65
C LYS A 74 -4.76 29.79 -0.29
N ASP A 75 -5.58 29.73 0.75
CA ASP A 75 -5.25 30.00 2.15
C ASP A 75 -4.80 28.74 2.91
N PHE A 76 -4.63 27.59 2.24
CA PHE A 76 -4.28 26.32 2.90
C PHE A 76 -3.02 26.44 3.77
N PHE A 77 -1.93 26.95 3.17
CA PHE A 77 -0.63 27.06 3.85
C PHE A 77 -0.61 28.16 4.92
N ASP A 78 -1.52 29.13 4.85
CA ASP A 78 -1.65 30.16 5.88
C ASP A 78 -2.44 29.63 7.09
N LYS A 79 -3.59 29.00 6.83
CA LYS A 79 -4.47 28.45 7.87
C LYS A 79 -3.83 27.29 8.63
N ILE A 80 -3.03 26.46 7.96
CA ILE A 80 -2.34 25.36 8.61
C ILE A 80 -1.28 25.82 9.63
N GLU A 81 -0.81 27.06 9.52
CA GLU A 81 0.10 27.69 10.48
C GLU A 81 -0.61 28.57 11.51
N SER A 82 -1.95 28.67 11.46
CA SER A 82 -2.75 29.43 12.42
C SER A 82 -2.48 28.97 13.85
N LYS A 83 -2.44 29.92 14.78
CA LYS A 83 -2.37 29.62 16.22
C LYS A 83 -3.65 28.95 16.72
N GLN A 84 -4.78 29.17 16.05
CA GLN A 84 -6.05 28.53 16.38
C GLN A 84 -6.07 27.11 15.83
N TRP A 85 -6.11 26.11 16.72
CA TRP A 85 -6.12 24.71 16.30
C TRP A 85 -7.36 24.32 15.49
N LYS A 86 -8.46 25.06 15.66
CA LYS A 86 -9.70 24.86 14.90
C LYS A 86 -9.50 25.18 13.42
N ASP A 87 -8.86 26.30 13.09
CA ASP A 87 -8.53 26.66 11.71
C ASP A 87 -7.63 25.60 11.06
N ARG A 88 -6.62 25.11 11.80
CA ARG A 88 -5.76 24.02 11.32
C ARG A 88 -6.54 22.73 11.07
N LYS A 89 -7.48 22.39 11.96
CA LYS A 89 -8.32 21.19 11.82
C LYS A 89 -9.26 21.31 10.61
N GLU A 90 -9.91 22.47 10.44
CA GLU A 90 -10.84 22.74 9.34
C GLU A 90 -10.16 22.54 7.98
N VAL A 91 -8.99 23.16 7.78
CA VAL A 91 -8.28 23.05 6.51
C VAL A 91 -7.76 21.62 6.24
N LEU A 92 -7.47 20.85 7.30
CA LEU A 92 -7.12 19.44 7.19
C LEU A 92 -8.33 18.55 6.90
N ASP A 93 -9.51 18.85 7.46
CA ASP A 93 -10.75 18.13 7.18
C ASP A 93 -11.17 18.35 5.73
N ASP A 94 -11.00 19.57 5.20
CA ASP A 94 -11.22 19.90 3.79
C ASP A 94 -10.27 19.12 2.88
N LEU A 95 -8.97 19.10 3.22
CA LEU A 95 -7.99 18.28 2.51
C LEU A 95 -8.34 16.79 2.55
N LEU A 96 -8.74 16.27 3.71
CA LEU A 96 -9.12 14.87 3.86
C LEU A 96 -10.34 14.54 3.00
N THR A 97 -11.32 15.43 2.95
CA THR A 97 -12.51 15.31 2.09
C THR A 97 -12.10 15.27 0.62
N LEU A 98 -11.25 16.20 0.20
CA LEU A 98 -10.71 16.25 -1.16
C LEU A 98 -9.98 14.97 -1.55
N LEU A 99 -9.13 14.42 -0.67
CA LEU A 99 -8.41 13.17 -0.90
C LEU A 99 -9.33 11.94 -0.92
N THR A 100 -10.40 11.95 -0.13
CA THR A 100 -11.38 10.85 -0.08
C THR A 100 -12.25 10.83 -1.33
N GLN A 101 -12.65 12.00 -1.83
CA GLN A 101 -13.41 12.13 -3.07
C GLN A 101 -12.56 11.84 -4.32
N ASN A 102 -11.25 12.03 -4.23
CA ASN A 102 -10.31 11.85 -5.34
C ASN A 102 -9.21 10.86 -4.91
N PRO A 103 -9.53 9.56 -4.81
CA PRO A 103 -8.62 8.56 -4.25
C PRO A 103 -7.39 8.26 -5.13
N LYS A 104 -7.33 8.78 -6.37
CA LYS A 104 -6.17 8.71 -7.27
C LYS A 104 -5.60 10.11 -7.53
N PRO A 105 -4.72 10.62 -6.63
CA PRO A 105 -3.92 11.81 -6.92
C PRO A 105 -3.00 11.57 -8.12
N THR A 106 -2.80 12.58 -8.95
CA THR A 106 -1.84 12.50 -10.06
C THR A 106 -0.41 12.31 -9.56
N SER A 107 0.40 11.54 -10.28
CA SER A 107 1.82 11.34 -9.93
C SER A 107 2.73 12.50 -10.34
N ASP A 108 2.24 13.37 -11.23
CA ASP A 108 3.06 14.37 -11.91
C ASP A 108 3.26 15.65 -11.08
N SER A 109 2.54 15.75 -9.95
CA SER A 109 2.62 16.89 -9.03
C SER A 109 3.63 16.67 -7.91
N ASP A 110 4.29 17.75 -7.49
CA ASP A 110 5.24 17.71 -6.38
C ASP A 110 4.54 17.88 -5.01
N TYR A 111 4.31 16.76 -4.33
CA TYR A 111 3.70 16.72 -3.00
C TYR A 111 4.68 16.99 -1.85
N THR A 112 5.96 17.30 -2.13
CA THR A 112 7.01 17.42 -1.10
C THR A 112 6.64 18.40 0.01
N GLU A 113 6.16 19.61 -0.33
CA GLU A 113 5.81 20.61 0.68
C GLU A 113 4.57 20.21 1.48
N LEU A 114 3.55 19.65 0.82
CA LEU A 114 2.34 19.17 1.49
C LEU A 114 2.67 18.07 2.51
N VAL A 115 3.44 17.06 2.09
CA VAL A 115 3.88 15.96 2.96
C VAL A 115 4.73 16.49 4.13
N LYS A 116 5.62 17.44 3.86
CA LYS A 116 6.46 18.06 4.89
C LYS A 116 5.63 18.79 5.95
N VAL A 117 4.61 19.55 5.55
CA VAL A 117 3.68 20.23 6.46
C VAL A 117 2.89 19.20 7.28
N LEU A 118 2.32 18.18 6.64
CA LEU A 118 1.56 17.13 7.34
C LEU A 118 2.42 16.38 8.37
N LYS A 119 3.66 16.01 8.00
CA LYS A 119 4.62 15.40 8.93
C LYS A 119 4.92 16.30 10.13
N LYS A 120 5.12 17.61 9.91
CA LYS A 120 5.38 18.58 10.98
C LYS A 120 4.22 18.62 11.99
N ILE A 121 2.98 18.58 11.51
CA ILE A 121 1.78 18.55 12.35
C ILE A 121 1.69 17.27 13.16
N VAL A 122 1.85 16.11 12.51
CA VAL A 122 1.81 14.81 13.22
C VAL A 122 2.88 14.73 14.31
N ALA A 123 4.08 15.24 14.03
CA ALA A 123 5.18 15.23 14.98
C ALA A 123 4.99 16.21 16.15
N LYS A 124 4.59 17.46 15.86
CA LYS A 124 4.73 18.59 16.79
C LYS A 124 3.42 19.23 17.27
N ASP A 125 2.28 18.96 16.65
CA ASP A 125 1.02 19.58 17.10
C ASP A 125 0.60 19.02 18.47
N SER A 126 0.24 19.91 19.38
CA SER A 126 -0.21 19.57 20.72
C SER A 126 -1.68 19.11 20.76
N ASN A 127 -2.47 19.44 19.74
CA ASN A 127 -3.89 19.15 19.70
C ASN A 127 -4.14 17.81 18.99
N VAL A 128 -4.54 16.80 19.76
CA VAL A 128 -4.79 15.44 19.27
C VAL A 128 -5.77 15.39 18.08
N PRO A 129 -6.90 16.13 18.05
CA PRO A 129 -7.79 16.10 16.89
C PRO A 129 -7.13 16.56 15.59
N VAL A 130 -6.23 17.54 15.64
CA VAL A 130 -5.48 18.02 14.46
C VAL A 130 -4.51 16.94 13.98
N VAL A 131 -3.79 16.30 14.91
CA VAL A 131 -2.87 15.19 14.61
C VAL A 131 -3.59 14.02 13.93
N LEU A 132 -4.79 13.66 14.42
CA LEU A 132 -5.60 12.58 13.85
C LEU A 132 -5.97 12.85 12.39
N VAL A 133 -6.45 14.06 12.07
CA VAL A 133 -6.83 14.39 10.69
C VAL A 133 -5.60 14.47 9.79
N ALA A 134 -4.50 15.07 10.24
CA ALA A 134 -3.25 15.12 9.48
C ALA A 134 -2.71 13.72 9.14
N ALA A 135 -2.74 12.79 10.11
CA ALA A 135 -2.34 11.41 9.88
C ALA A 135 -3.27 10.70 8.87
N LYS A 136 -4.58 10.94 8.92
CA LYS A 136 -5.53 10.43 7.91
C LYS A 136 -5.25 10.98 6.51
N CYS A 137 -4.88 12.26 6.38
CA CYS A 137 -4.46 12.84 5.09
C CYS A 137 -3.22 12.13 4.53
N LEU A 138 -2.22 11.85 5.39
CA LEU A 138 -1.03 11.07 4.99
C LEU A 138 -1.41 9.66 4.54
N THR A 139 -2.31 8.98 5.26
CA THR A 139 -2.83 7.66 4.87
C THR A 139 -3.50 7.70 3.49
N ALA A 140 -4.36 8.69 3.25
CA ALA A 140 -5.06 8.83 1.97
C ALA A 140 -4.10 9.12 0.81
N LEU A 141 -3.11 10.00 1.01
CA LEU A 141 -2.05 10.25 0.03
C LEU A 141 -1.23 8.99 -0.27
N ALA A 142 -0.86 8.23 0.76
CA ALA A 142 -0.10 6.98 0.59
C ALA A 142 -0.87 5.94 -0.21
N LYS A 143 -2.17 5.75 0.11
CA LYS A 143 -3.06 4.83 -0.61
C LYS A 143 -3.28 5.24 -2.06
N GLY A 144 -3.39 6.54 -2.34
CA GLY A 144 -3.61 7.05 -3.69
C GLY A 144 -2.36 7.08 -4.57
N LEU A 145 -1.21 7.50 -4.05
CA LEU A 145 0.03 7.57 -4.84
C LEU A 145 0.70 6.19 -5.04
N ARG A 146 0.40 5.22 -4.18
CA ARG A 146 0.90 3.84 -4.28
C ARG A 146 2.43 3.79 -4.48
N LYS A 147 2.89 3.42 -5.68
CA LYS A 147 4.32 3.22 -6.02
C LYS A 147 5.12 4.53 -6.00
N THR A 148 4.51 5.66 -6.33
CA THR A 148 5.21 6.97 -6.38
C THR A 148 5.43 7.55 -4.99
N PHE A 149 4.72 7.03 -3.97
CA PHE A 149 4.85 7.44 -2.58
C PHE A 149 6.18 7.05 -1.91
N LYS A 150 6.99 6.21 -2.55
CA LYS A 150 8.26 5.68 -2.02
C LYS A 150 9.22 6.76 -1.48
N ASN A 151 9.22 7.95 -2.08
CA ASN A 151 10.09 9.06 -1.67
C ASN A 151 9.71 9.65 -0.31
N TYR A 152 8.46 9.47 0.11
CA TYR A 152 7.90 10.02 1.35
C TYR A 152 7.77 8.96 2.44
N ALA A 153 7.68 7.69 2.05
CA ALA A 153 7.31 6.56 2.89
C ALA A 153 8.14 6.42 4.17
N VAL A 154 9.48 6.41 4.05
CA VAL A 154 10.40 6.25 5.20
C VAL A 154 10.16 7.34 6.24
N GLY A 155 10.13 8.60 5.79
CA GLY A 155 9.98 9.73 6.69
C GLY A 155 8.61 9.82 7.36
N ILE A 156 7.57 9.23 6.78
CA ILE A 156 6.24 9.17 7.41
C ILE A 156 6.22 8.08 8.48
N ILE A 157 6.78 6.91 8.18
CA ILE A 157 6.89 5.82 9.16
C ILE A 157 7.67 6.28 10.39
N GLU A 158 8.81 6.96 10.20
CA GLU A 158 9.60 7.54 11.30
C GLU A 158 8.76 8.47 12.19
N VAL A 159 8.04 9.42 11.58
CA VAL A 159 7.19 10.38 12.32
C VAL A 159 6.03 9.68 13.05
N CYS A 160 5.41 8.69 12.44
CA CYS A 160 4.35 7.92 13.07
C CYS A 160 4.87 7.11 14.27
N LEU A 161 6.03 6.45 14.13
CA LEU A 161 6.66 5.70 15.22
C LEU A 161 7.06 6.60 16.39
N ASP A 162 7.60 7.80 16.11
CA ASP A 162 7.91 8.78 17.15
C ASP A 162 6.65 9.26 17.89
N ARG A 163 5.52 9.36 17.17
CA ARG A 163 4.24 9.81 17.73
C ARG A 163 3.45 8.71 18.45
N CYS A 164 3.81 7.43 18.30
CA CYS A 164 3.20 6.29 19.01
C CYS A 164 3.38 6.30 20.54
N ARG A 165 4.05 7.31 21.10
CA ARG A 165 4.12 7.53 22.56
C ARG A 165 2.77 7.96 23.18
N GLU A 166 1.80 8.34 22.35
CA GLU A 166 0.42 8.60 22.77
C GLU A 166 -0.28 7.29 23.19
N LYS A 167 -1.03 7.32 24.30
CA LYS A 167 -1.65 6.11 24.88
C LYS A 167 -3.10 5.87 24.41
N LYS A 168 -3.69 6.83 23.70
CA LYS A 168 -5.07 6.76 23.24
C LYS A 168 -5.19 5.79 22.07
N THR A 169 -6.01 4.75 22.23
CA THR A 169 -6.24 3.71 21.21
C THR A 169 -6.55 4.27 19.82
N ASN A 170 -7.47 5.24 19.74
CA ASN A 170 -7.84 5.89 18.47
C ASN A 170 -6.63 6.56 17.77
N VAL A 171 -5.71 7.15 18.53
CA VAL A 171 -4.50 7.76 17.94
C VAL A 171 -3.56 6.68 17.42
N ILE A 172 -3.36 5.60 18.19
CA ILE A 172 -2.53 4.48 17.79
C ILE A 172 -3.08 3.81 16.52
N GLU A 173 -4.39 3.63 16.42
CA GLU A 173 -5.04 3.03 15.23
C GLU A 173 -4.80 3.86 13.98
N VAL A 174 -4.99 5.18 14.07
CA VAL A 174 -4.77 6.07 12.92
C VAL A 174 -3.29 6.14 12.52
N LEU A 175 -2.36 6.17 13.49
CA LEU A 175 -0.92 6.15 13.20
C LEU A 175 -0.47 4.82 12.61
N ARG A 176 -1.02 3.69 13.10
CA ARG A 176 -0.80 2.36 12.53
C ARG A 176 -1.26 2.31 11.09
N GLU A 177 -2.46 2.81 10.79
CA GLU A 177 -2.98 2.84 9.42
C GLU A 177 -2.09 3.67 8.48
N ALA A 178 -1.58 4.82 8.96
CA ALA A 178 -0.64 5.64 8.20
C ALA A 178 0.68 4.89 7.92
N CYS A 179 1.24 4.20 8.91
CA CYS A 179 2.41 3.33 8.73
C CYS A 179 2.14 2.22 7.70
N GLU A 180 0.99 1.54 7.80
CA GLU A 180 0.61 0.45 6.89
C GLU A 180 0.44 0.94 5.45
N ALA A 181 -0.16 2.12 5.27
CA ALA A 181 -0.30 2.71 3.95
C ALA A 181 1.05 3.14 3.35
N ALA A 182 1.99 3.62 4.18
CA ALA A 182 3.33 4.02 3.75
C ALA A 182 4.27 2.82 3.49
N TYR A 183 4.10 1.71 4.22
CA TYR A 183 4.99 0.54 4.21
C TYR A 183 5.32 -0.03 2.82
N PRO A 184 4.36 -0.16 1.86
CA PRO A 184 4.66 -0.60 0.51
C PRO A 184 5.71 0.25 -0.23
N GLY A 185 5.84 1.54 0.12
CA GLY A 185 6.82 2.44 -0.47
C GLY A 185 8.26 2.20 0.01
N VAL A 186 8.45 1.47 1.12
CA VAL A 186 9.78 1.16 1.69
C VAL A 186 10.30 -0.19 1.20
N ILE A 187 9.41 -1.16 1.01
CA ILE A 187 9.81 -2.49 0.54
C ILE A 187 10.13 -2.42 -0.95
N LYS A 188 11.35 -2.82 -1.31
CA LYS A 188 11.60 -3.30 -2.67
C LYS A 188 10.79 -4.58 -2.83
N ARG A 189 9.61 -4.52 -3.47
CA ARG A 189 8.98 -5.75 -3.95
C ARG A 189 10.04 -6.42 -4.81
N ASN A 190 10.54 -7.57 -4.37
CA ASN A 190 11.32 -8.43 -5.24
C ASN A 190 10.37 -8.72 -6.41
N ALA A 191 10.63 -8.07 -7.54
CA ALA A 191 10.00 -8.45 -8.78
C ALA A 191 10.37 -9.91 -8.97
N VAL A 192 9.44 -10.82 -8.67
CA VAL A 192 9.43 -12.10 -9.35
C VAL A 192 9.35 -11.69 -10.81
N ALA A 193 10.45 -11.90 -11.51
CA ALA A 193 10.61 -11.59 -12.92
C ALA A 193 9.44 -12.20 -13.68
N ASN A 194 8.49 -11.35 -14.05
CA ASN A 194 7.49 -11.64 -15.06
C ASN A 194 7.44 -10.51 -16.09
N ASP A 195 8.62 -9.97 -16.36
CA ASP A 195 8.90 -9.13 -17.52
C ASP A 195 9.67 -10.03 -18.49
N GLN A 196 8.92 -10.82 -19.26
CA GLN A 196 9.47 -11.63 -20.35
C GLN A 196 9.79 -10.69 -21.51
N ARG A 197 11.09 -10.57 -21.80
CA ARG A 197 11.58 -10.31 -23.15
C ARG A 197 11.58 -11.60 -23.95
#